data_AF-A0A923Q581-F1
#
_entry.id   AF-A0A923Q581-F1
#
_cell.length_a   1.000
_cell.length_b   1.000
_cell.length_c   1.000
_cell.angle_alpha   90.00
_cell.angle_beta   90.00
_cell.angle_gamma   90.00
#
_symmetry.space_group_name_H-M   'P 1'
#
loop_
_entity.id
_entity.type
_entity.pdbx_description
1 polymer ?
#
loop_
_entity_poly.entity_id
_entity_poly.type
_entity_poly.pdbx_seq_one_letter_code
_entity_poly.pdbx_strand_id
1 'polypeptide(L)'
;MLNLLFGLLLSTSHAQVPSMDLKAEQISLDYLSSDGGFWIDCTTVQNKQPHSFTATCGSYKFDLHLMLRQYLRSDETTFEFHYWATETEIDKQTHTQSTWLTVDKTAKVKNIIGYLGFKDDSTQLRIRIQLEKAKPKP
;
A
#
# COMPACT_ATOMS: atom_id res chain seq x y z
N MET A 1 17.48 27.74 53.10
CA MET A 1 17.74 27.68 51.64
C MET A 1 17.08 26.42 51.12
N LEU A 2 16.11 26.54 50.20
CA LEU A 2 15.35 25.42 49.65
C LEU A 2 15.69 25.30 48.16
N ASN A 3 16.41 24.24 47.78
CA ASN A 3 16.71 23.93 46.38
C ASN A 3 15.53 23.16 45.77
N LEU A 4 14.84 23.77 44.80
CA LEU A 4 13.90 23.07 43.92
C LEU A 4 14.65 22.63 42.66
N LEU A 5 14.91 21.33 42.53
CA LEU A 5 15.28 20.71 41.26
C LEU A 5 14.02 20.52 40.41
N PHE A 6 13.91 21.26 39.31
CA PHE A 6 12.94 20.97 38.24
C PHE A 6 13.53 19.87 37.34
N GLY A 7 13.02 18.64 37.47
CA GLY A 7 13.24 17.59 36.49
C GLY A 7 12.31 17.80 35.29
N LEU A 8 12.86 18.11 34.11
CA LEU A 8 12.12 18.03 32.85
C LEU A 8 11.93 16.55 32.48
N LEU A 9 10.71 16.06 32.67
CA LEU A 9 10.26 14.81 32.05
C LEU A 9 9.94 15.11 30.57
N LEU A 10 10.86 14.78 29.66
CA LEU A 10 10.57 14.69 28.23
C LEU A 10 9.70 13.45 27.99
N SER A 11 8.38 13.63 28.00
CA SER A 11 7.44 12.62 27.55
C SER A 11 7.46 12.54 26.02
N THR A 12 8.28 11.64 25.46
CA THR A 12 8.14 11.25 24.06
C THR A 12 6.89 10.38 23.93
N SER A 13 5.74 11.02 23.79
CA SER A 13 4.54 10.39 23.23
C SER A 13 4.92 9.82 21.86
N HIS A 14 5.09 8.50 21.77
CA HIS A 14 5.16 7.82 20.49
C HIS A 14 3.76 7.88 19.91
N ALA A 15 3.47 8.92 19.10
CA ALA A 15 2.23 8.99 18.37
C ALA A 15 2.10 7.71 17.54
N GLN A 16 1.18 6.83 17.92
CA GLN A 16 0.88 5.63 17.16
C GLN A 16 0.38 6.08 15.79
N VAL A 17 1.13 5.77 14.74
CA VAL A 17 0.74 6.11 13.37
C VAL A 17 -0.30 5.08 12.94
N PRO A 18 -1.56 5.49 12.72
CA PRO A 18 -2.58 4.54 12.32
C PRO A 18 -2.26 3.98 10.93
N SER A 19 -2.31 2.65 10.80
CA SER A 19 -2.44 2.01 9.49
C SER A 19 -3.85 2.25 8.97
N MET A 20 -3.95 2.53 7.68
CA MET A 20 -5.24 2.59 7.01
C MET A 20 -5.68 1.17 6.67
N ASP A 21 -6.87 0.79 7.13
CA ASP A 21 -7.52 -0.46 6.77
C ASP A 21 -8.00 -0.39 5.33
N LEU A 22 -7.19 -0.92 4.42
CA LEU A 22 -7.54 -1.05 3.01
C LEU A 22 -8.62 -2.10 2.82
N LYS A 23 -9.64 -1.75 2.04
CA LYS A 23 -10.67 -2.68 1.57
C LYS A 23 -10.41 -3.07 0.12
N ALA A 24 -10.83 -4.26 -0.27
CA ALA A 24 -10.67 -4.74 -1.65
C ALA A 24 -11.24 -3.77 -2.70
N GLU A 25 -12.35 -3.09 -2.39
CA GLU A 25 -12.96 -2.06 -3.25
C GLU A 25 -12.11 -0.81 -3.50
N GLN A 26 -11.13 -0.55 -2.63
CA GLN A 26 -10.19 0.57 -2.79
C GLN A 26 -8.94 0.16 -3.59
N ILE A 27 -8.79 -1.12 -3.92
CA ILE A 27 -7.59 -1.67 -4.53
C ILE A 27 -7.94 -2.07 -5.96
N SER A 28 -7.15 -1.59 -6.92
CA SER A 28 -7.19 -2.05 -8.30
C SER A 28 -5.81 -2.54 -8.68
N LEU A 29 -5.75 -3.72 -9.30
CA LEU A 29 -4.50 -4.31 -9.75
C LEU A 29 -4.58 -4.67 -11.22
N ASP A 30 -3.42 -4.61 -11.86
CA ASP A 30 -3.22 -5.10 -13.19
C ASP A 30 -1.80 -5.66 -13.34
N TYR A 31 -1.67 -6.74 -14.11
CA TYR A 31 -0.42 -7.48 -14.27
C TYR A 31 0.04 -7.42 -15.72
N LEU A 32 1.27 -6.95 -15.92
CA LEU A 32 1.97 -7.03 -17.20
C LEU A 32 2.66 -8.40 -17.27
N SER A 33 2.16 -9.29 -18.12
CA SER A 33 2.73 -10.64 -18.26
C SER A 33 3.86 -10.69 -19.29
N SER A 34 4.76 -11.65 -19.10
CA SER A 34 5.87 -11.97 -20.02
C SER A 34 5.37 -12.44 -21.39
N ASP A 35 4.19 -13.07 -21.39
CA ASP A 35 3.71 -13.86 -22.52
C ASP A 35 3.04 -13.01 -23.61
N GLY A 36 2.85 -11.71 -23.37
CA GLY A 36 2.19 -10.84 -24.34
C GLY A 36 2.45 -9.34 -24.22
N GLY A 37 3.07 -8.84 -23.14
CA GLY A 37 3.35 -7.40 -23.00
C GLY A 37 2.10 -6.52 -22.88
N PHE A 38 0.95 -7.12 -22.57
CA PHE A 38 -0.31 -6.42 -22.28
C PHE A 38 -0.63 -6.46 -20.79
N TRP A 39 -1.32 -5.43 -20.31
CA TRP A 39 -1.83 -5.39 -18.94
C TRP A 39 -3.12 -6.21 -18.82
N ILE A 40 -3.15 -7.10 -17.82
CA ILE A 40 -4.28 -7.97 -17.49
C ILE A 40 -4.91 -7.43 -16.21
N ASP A 41 -6.18 -7.05 -16.26
CA ASP A 41 -6.92 -6.64 -15.07
C ASP A 41 -7.06 -7.80 -14.08
N CYS A 42 -6.89 -7.49 -12.80
CA CYS A 42 -6.97 -8.47 -11.74
C CYS A 42 -8.26 -8.31 -10.91
N THR A 43 -8.83 -9.43 -10.48
CA THR A 43 -9.83 -9.45 -9.40
C THR A 43 -9.11 -9.51 -8.05
N THR A 44 -9.59 -8.75 -7.07
CA THR A 44 -8.97 -8.67 -5.74
C THR A 44 -9.98 -9.09 -4.68
N VAL A 45 -9.59 -10.03 -3.82
CA VAL A 45 -10.41 -10.51 -2.70
C VAL A 45 -9.64 -10.32 -1.42
N GLN A 46 -10.26 -9.72 -0.42
CA GLN A 46 -9.67 -9.60 0.92
C GLN A 46 -9.75 -10.95 1.65
N ASN A 47 -8.62 -11.38 2.21
CA ASN A 47 -8.51 -12.61 2.98
C ASN A 47 -8.91 -12.36 4.45
N LYS A 48 -8.90 -13.42 5.27
CA LYS A 48 -9.25 -13.33 6.70
C LYS A 48 -8.28 -12.48 7.52
N GLN A 49 -7.01 -12.44 7.13
CA GLN A 49 -5.98 -11.66 7.83
C GLN A 49 -6.05 -10.19 7.41
N PRO A 50 -5.91 -9.23 8.34
CA PRO A 50 -5.80 -7.82 7.99
C PRO A 50 -4.69 -7.60 6.95
N HIS A 51 -4.93 -6.67 6.03
CA HIS A 51 -3.98 -6.33 4.96
C HIS A 51 -3.66 -7.45 3.96
N SER A 52 -4.25 -8.65 4.08
CA SER A 52 -4.01 -9.76 3.16
C SER A 52 -5.09 -9.83 2.08
N PHE A 53 -4.66 -10.03 0.84
CA PHE A 53 -5.51 -10.11 -0.33
C PHE A 53 -5.05 -11.25 -1.24
N THR A 54 -5.97 -11.74 -2.05
CA THR A 54 -5.65 -12.59 -3.20
C THR A 54 -5.95 -11.78 -4.45
N ALA A 55 -4.98 -11.70 -5.36
CA ALA A 55 -5.17 -11.10 -6.68
C ALA A 55 -5.13 -12.20 -7.76
N THR A 56 -6.11 -12.20 -8.66
CA THR A 56 -6.19 -13.14 -9.79
C THR A 56 -6.29 -12.37 -11.09
N CYS A 57 -5.27 -12.50 -11.94
CA CYS A 57 -5.11 -11.80 -13.22
C CYS A 57 -5.07 -12.84 -14.35
N GLY A 58 -6.21 -13.25 -14.89
CA GLY A 58 -6.27 -14.38 -15.82
C GLY A 58 -5.84 -15.69 -15.14
N SER A 59 -4.78 -16.34 -15.66
CA SER A 59 -4.18 -17.54 -15.09
C SER A 59 -3.14 -17.26 -13.99
N TYR A 60 -2.72 -16.00 -13.80
CA TYR A 60 -1.75 -15.64 -12.77
C TYR A 60 -2.46 -15.35 -11.46
N LYS A 61 -1.88 -15.81 -10.36
CA LYS A 61 -2.43 -15.63 -9.01
C LYS A 61 -1.35 -15.20 -8.05
N PHE A 62 -1.71 -14.25 -7.19
CA PHE A 62 -0.80 -13.66 -6.22
C PHE A 62 -1.43 -13.62 -4.82
N ASP A 63 -0.65 -14.04 -3.84
CA ASP A 63 -0.93 -13.73 -2.44
C ASP A 63 -0.32 -12.36 -2.13
N LEU A 64 -1.17 -11.40 -1.75
CA LEU A 64 -0.79 -10.00 -1.55
C LEU A 64 -0.92 -9.58 -0.10
N HIS A 65 -0.02 -8.69 0.30
CA HIS A 65 -0.17 -7.95 1.53
C HIS A 65 0.13 -6.47 1.30
N LEU A 66 -0.81 -5.62 1.71
CA LEU A 66 -0.80 -4.19 1.42
C LEU A 66 -0.99 -3.39 2.70
N MET A 67 0.04 -2.63 3.07
CA MET A 67 0.04 -1.77 4.26
C MET A 67 0.23 -0.32 3.83
N LEU A 68 -0.75 0.52 4.15
CA LEU A 68 -0.67 1.95 3.90
C LEU A 68 -0.77 2.70 5.23
N ARG A 69 0.23 3.50 5.55
CA ARG A 69 0.22 4.40 6.71
C ARG A 69 0.15 5.84 6.24
N GLN A 70 -0.53 6.65 7.03
CA GLN A 70 -0.68 8.08 6.79
C GLN A 70 -0.13 8.87 7.97
N TYR A 71 0.81 9.76 7.68
CA TYR A 71 1.45 10.66 8.62
C TYR A 71 0.95 12.06 8.33
N LEU A 72 0.18 12.61 9.27
CA LEU A 72 -0.38 13.96 9.16
C LEU A 72 0.55 14.96 9.85
N ARG A 73 0.98 15.98 9.11
CA ARG A 73 1.69 17.15 9.64
C ARG A 73 0.86 18.40 9.39
N SER A 74 1.33 19.54 9.90
CA SER A 74 0.60 20.81 9.83
C SER A 74 0.34 21.27 8.39
N ASP A 75 1.34 21.09 7.53
CA ASP A 75 1.51 21.63 6.18
C ASP A 75 1.61 20.53 5.12
N GLU A 76 1.90 19.29 5.50
CA GLU A 76 2.02 18.16 4.59
C GLU A 76 1.34 16.89 5.09
N THR A 77 1.13 15.96 4.18
CA THR A 77 0.76 14.57 4.46
C THR A 77 1.80 13.67 3.82
N THR A 78 2.33 12.72 4.59
CA THR A 78 3.20 11.66 4.06
C THR A 78 2.46 10.33 4.09
N PHE A 79 2.52 9.59 2.99
CA PHE A 79 2.03 8.23 2.86
C PHE A 79 3.19 7.25 2.77
N GLU A 80 3.21 6.23 3.62
CA GLU A 80 4.10 5.09 3.51
C GLU A 80 3.28 3.91 2.98
N PHE A 81 3.60 3.45 1.77
CA PHE A 81 2.97 2.29 1.18
C PHE A 81 3.98 1.15 1.11
N HIS A 82 3.80 0.15 1.97
CA HIS A 82 4.57 -1.08 2.01
C HIS A 82 3.73 -2.22 1.45
N TYR A 83 4.29 -2.98 0.52
CA TYR A 83 3.58 -4.04 -0.14
C TYR A 83 4.50 -5.17 -0.55
N TRP A 84 3.96 -6.38 -0.54
CA TRP A 84 4.62 -7.55 -1.08
C TRP A 84 3.61 -8.48 -1.72
N ALA A 85 4.08 -9.25 -2.69
CA ALA A 85 3.28 -10.24 -3.38
C ALA A 85 4.10 -11.50 -3.60
N THR A 86 3.43 -12.65 -3.50
CA THR A 86 3.97 -13.97 -3.82
C THR A 86 3.21 -14.53 -5.02
N GLU A 87 3.90 -14.83 -6.12
CA GLU A 87 3.26 -15.46 -7.29
C GLU A 87 3.04 -16.95 -7.03
N THR A 88 1.80 -17.42 -6.95
CA THR A 88 1.51 -18.75 -6.40
C THR A 88 1.63 -19.91 -7.40
N GLU A 89 1.59 -19.60 -8.70
CA GLU A 89 1.47 -20.59 -9.78
C GLU A 89 2.83 -20.91 -10.45
N ILE A 90 3.71 -19.91 -10.60
CA ILE A 90 4.92 -20.03 -11.43
C ILE A 90 6.17 -20.26 -10.58
N ASP A 91 6.62 -19.26 -9.82
CA ASP A 91 7.91 -19.30 -9.14
C ASP A 91 7.82 -19.33 -7.60
N LYS A 92 6.66 -18.98 -7.02
CA LYS A 92 6.42 -18.92 -5.58
C LYS A 92 7.40 -17.99 -4.85
N GLN A 93 7.97 -17.02 -5.58
CA GLN A 93 8.85 -16.02 -5.00
C GLN A 93 8.05 -14.86 -4.44
N THR A 94 8.51 -14.33 -3.32
CA THR A 94 7.95 -13.14 -2.69
C THR A 94 8.78 -11.93 -3.07
N HIS A 95 8.14 -10.94 -3.67
CA HIS A 95 8.74 -9.65 -4.00
C HIS A 95 8.17 -8.59 -3.05
N THR A 96 8.99 -7.64 -2.62
CA THR A 96 8.58 -6.58 -1.68
C THR A 96 9.08 -5.22 -2.12
N GLN A 97 8.27 -4.18 -1.88
CA GLN A 97 8.68 -2.80 -2.06
C GLN A 97 8.02 -1.89 -1.01
N SER A 98 8.70 -0.78 -0.72
CA SER A 98 8.13 0.33 0.03
C SER A 98 8.27 1.61 -0.78
N THR A 99 7.24 2.44 -0.76
CA THR A 99 7.28 3.79 -1.34
C THR A 99 6.79 4.82 -0.36
N TRP A 100 7.34 6.02 -0.48
CA TRP A 100 7.01 7.19 0.33
C TRP A 100 6.53 8.29 -0.59
N LEU A 101 5.38 8.87 -0.27
CA LEU A 101 4.82 10.01 -0.98
C LEU A 101 4.50 11.10 0.02
N THR A 102 5.23 12.21 -0.06
CA THR A 102 4.94 13.43 0.72
C THR A 102 4.30 14.46 -0.18
N VAL A 103 3.19 15.01 0.26
CA VAL A 103 2.41 16.02 -0.47
C VAL A 103 2.05 17.18 0.43
N ASP A 104 1.99 18.37 -0.14
CA ASP A 104 1.40 19.53 0.52
C ASP A 104 -0.06 19.22 0.92
N LYS A 105 -0.48 19.69 2.09
CA LYS A 105 -1.82 19.41 2.65
C LYS A 105 -2.96 19.97 1.81
N THR A 106 -2.70 20.95 0.95
CA THR A 106 -3.68 21.48 -0.01
C THR A 106 -3.85 20.59 -1.24
N ALA A 107 -2.93 19.64 -1.48
CA ALA A 107 -3.01 18.72 -2.59
C ALA A 107 -4.11 17.67 -2.39
N LYS A 108 -4.85 17.37 -3.46
CA LYS A 108 -5.87 16.32 -3.47
C LYS A 108 -5.29 15.03 -4.05
N VAL A 109 -4.74 14.18 -3.19
CA VAL A 109 -4.24 12.86 -3.62
C VAL A 109 -5.41 11.89 -3.72
N LYS A 110 -5.66 11.41 -4.93
CA LYS A 110 -6.73 10.44 -5.21
C LYS A 110 -6.24 8.99 -5.16
N ASN A 111 -5.04 8.77 -5.67
CA ASN A 111 -4.48 7.44 -5.85
C ASN A 111 -3.02 7.39 -5.39
N ILE A 112 -2.64 6.27 -4.79
CA ILE A 112 -1.25 5.86 -4.63
C ILE A 112 -1.01 4.68 -5.56
N ILE A 113 0.08 4.73 -6.32
CA ILE A 113 0.41 3.69 -7.30
C ILE A 113 1.77 3.09 -6.92
N GLY A 114 1.80 1.77 -6.77
CA GLY A 114 3.02 0.97 -6.61
C GLY A 114 3.22 0.03 -7.79
N TYR A 115 4.46 -0.38 -8.02
CA TYR A 115 4.86 -1.32 -9.05
C TYR A 115 5.77 -2.38 -8.43
N LEU A 116 5.46 -3.65 -8.67
CA LEU A 116 6.27 -4.76 -8.20
C LEU A 116 6.71 -5.59 -9.40
N GLY A 117 8.01 -5.55 -9.70
CA GLY A 117 8.60 -6.33 -10.78
C GLY A 117 8.90 -7.77 -10.36
N PHE A 118 8.76 -8.70 -11.29
CA PHE A 118 9.09 -10.13 -11.11
C PHE A 118 10.27 -10.54 -11.99
N LYS A 119 10.43 -11.86 -12.20
CA LYS A 119 11.61 -12.57 -12.71
C LYS A 119 12.26 -12.00 -13.99
N ASP A 120 11.49 -11.30 -14.82
CA ASP A 120 11.99 -10.58 -15.98
C ASP A 120 11.55 -9.12 -15.83
N ASP A 121 12.42 -8.12 -16.05
CA ASP A 121 12.11 -6.69 -15.84
C ASP A 121 10.85 -6.19 -16.59
N SER A 122 10.35 -6.99 -17.54
CA SER A 122 9.11 -6.82 -18.27
C SER A 122 7.85 -7.25 -17.53
N THR A 123 7.91 -8.09 -16.49
CA THR A 123 6.72 -8.51 -15.74
C THR A 123 6.53 -7.67 -14.49
N GLN A 124 5.32 -7.10 -14.36
CA GLN A 124 5.05 -6.10 -13.33
C GLN A 124 3.62 -6.19 -12.84
N LEU A 125 3.46 -6.24 -11.51
CA LEU A 125 2.18 -6.01 -10.87
C LEU A 125 2.06 -4.54 -10.52
N ARG A 126 1.10 -3.85 -11.14
CA ARG A 126 0.73 -2.47 -10.79
C ARG A 126 -0.38 -2.50 -9.76
N ILE A 127 -0.20 -1.77 -8.67
CA ILE A 127 -1.12 -1.72 -7.54
C ILE A 127 -1.58 -0.28 -7.39
N ARG A 128 -2.89 -0.04 -7.49
CA ARG A 128 -3.50 1.28 -7.32
C ARG A 128 -4.40 1.26 -6.09
N ILE A 129 -4.10 2.16 -5.14
CA ILE A 129 -4.90 2.38 -3.94
C ILE A 129 -5.68 3.68 -4.10
N GLN A 130 -7.00 3.60 -4.06
CA GLN A 130 -7.90 4.74 -4.08
C GLN A 130 -8.10 5.26 -2.64
N LEU A 131 -7.68 6.49 -2.38
CA LEU A 131 -7.76 7.11 -1.04
C LEU A 131 -9.16 7.63 -0.72
N GLU A 132 -9.92 8.01 -1.75
CA GLU A 132 -11.33 8.40 -1.63
C GLU A 132 -12.20 7.24 -2.13
N LYS A 133 -13.28 6.90 -1.41
CA LYS A 133 -14.25 5.91 -1.90
C LYS A 133 -14.80 6.34 -3.26
N ALA A 134 -14.79 5.44 -4.24
CA ALA A 134 -15.59 5.61 -5.44
C ALA A 134 -17.04 5.85 -5.03
N LYS A 135 -17.63 7.00 -5.40
CA LYS A 135 -19.08 7.17 -5.26
C LYS A 135 -19.74 6.04 -6.05
N PRO A 136 -20.69 5.29 -5.48
CA PRO A 136 -21.43 4.31 -6.26
C PRO A 136 -22.06 5.04 -7.45
N LYS A 137 -21.91 4.44 -8.64
CA LYS A 137 -22.58 4.94 -9.85
C LYS A 137 -24.10 4.85 -9.58
N PRO A 138 -24.86 5.95 -9.78
CA PRO A 138 -26.31 5.94 -9.57
C PRO A 138 -27.01 4.92 -10.46
#